data_AF-A0A7K7W6S4-F1
#
_entry.id   AF-A0A7K7W6S4-F1
#
_cell.length_a   1.000
_cell.length_b   1.000
_cell.length_c   1.000
_cell.angle_alpha   90.00
_cell.angle_beta   90.00
_cell.angle_gamma   90.00
#
_symmetry.space_group_name_H-M   'P 1'
#
loop_
_entity.id
_entity.type
_entity.pdbx_description
1 polymer ?
#
loop_
_entity_poly.entity_id
_entity_poly.type
_entity_poly.pdbx_seq_one_letter_code
_entity_poly.pdbx_strand_id
1 'polypeptide(L)'
;GFVKNTVCPTNIREDCVQCKPGQEYVDHANDLDECMRCGSCDIGFGLETAEKCTPTRNTKCTCAENFFCNSSGSCTHCDPCSTCDSGLVEKQCTPTSDTVCKIKGTILKTSMVQRDPAGLLFSFSFMLLDIDLSTYIPDIVVEMTLQEVKAFVRNRKVPEPVIDQILRDNANDTSEQKIKLLQDWHQRHGINGASETLIGSLRKLKMCSAADKIEIKLKAAVARSQEVGQSYNANNEQSTTCTQESGNSHLHNAELGKNCSSSLEET
;
A
#
# COMPACT_ATOMS: atom_id res chain seq x y z
N GLY A 1 -36.52 4.57 19.48
CA GLY A 1 -37.17 3.39 18.89
C GLY A 1 -38.66 3.37 19.07
N PHE A 2 -39.24 4.56 19.05
CA PHE A 2 -40.66 4.85 19.06
C PHE A 2 -40.86 6.02 18.12
N VAL A 3 -42.03 6.12 17.53
CA VAL A 3 -42.47 7.20 16.62
C VAL A 3 -43.80 7.74 17.11
N LYS A 4 -44.13 8.99 16.77
CA LYS A 4 -45.37 9.62 17.26
C LYS A 4 -46.58 8.98 16.57
N ASN A 5 -47.67 8.84 17.31
CA ASN A 5 -48.98 8.38 16.84
C ASN A 5 -50.03 9.50 16.91
N THR A 6 -49.69 10.63 17.56
CA THR A 6 -50.52 11.82 17.71
C THR A 6 -49.71 13.07 17.36
N VAL A 7 -50.41 14.17 17.04
CA VAL A 7 -49.78 15.48 16.85
C VAL A 7 -49.43 16.05 18.22
N CYS A 8 -48.17 16.42 18.43
CA CYS A 8 -47.61 16.89 19.70
C CYS A 8 -47.72 15.86 20.85
N PRO A 9 -46.99 14.73 20.78
CA PRO A 9 -46.99 13.70 21.81
C PRO A 9 -46.51 14.26 23.17
N THR A 10 -47.23 13.93 24.24
CA THR A 10 -46.91 14.37 25.62
C THR A 10 -46.58 13.21 26.56
N ASN A 11 -47.12 12.02 26.29
CA ASN A 11 -46.84 10.79 27.03
C ASN A 11 -46.27 9.71 26.11
N ILE A 12 -44.99 9.38 26.26
CA ILE A 12 -44.29 8.38 25.43
C ILE A 12 -44.89 6.96 25.48
N ARG A 13 -45.75 6.64 26.46
CA ARG A 13 -46.43 5.34 26.57
C ARG A 13 -47.79 5.28 25.85
N GLU A 14 -48.38 6.43 25.55
CA GLU A 14 -49.76 6.55 25.03
C GLU A 14 -49.76 7.19 23.64
N ASP A 15 -48.91 8.22 23.44
CA ASP A 15 -48.80 9.00 22.22
C ASP A 15 -47.77 8.47 21.22
N CYS A 16 -46.96 7.46 21.59
CA CYS A 16 -45.89 6.93 20.75
C CYS A 16 -45.98 5.41 20.56
N VAL A 17 -45.73 4.94 19.34
CA VAL A 17 -45.77 3.52 18.95
C VAL A 17 -44.34 2.98 18.82
N GLN A 18 -44.09 1.77 19.32
CA GLN A 18 -42.78 1.12 19.24
C GLN A 18 -42.49 0.59 17.83
N CYS A 19 -41.26 0.76 17.35
CA CYS A 19 -40.82 0.18 16.08
C CYS A 19 -40.82 -1.35 16.12
N LYS A 20 -41.21 -2.01 15.01
CA LYS A 20 -41.29 -3.48 14.91
C LYS A 20 -39.91 -4.12 15.14
N PRO A 21 -39.73 -4.94 16.20
CA PRO A 21 -38.43 -5.55 16.49
C PRO A 21 -37.88 -6.37 15.32
N GLY A 22 -36.63 -6.12 14.94
CA GLY A 22 -35.95 -6.81 13.84
C GLY A 22 -36.35 -6.39 12.43
N GLN A 23 -37.30 -5.46 12.26
CA GLN A 23 -37.73 -4.91 10.96
C GLN A 23 -37.54 -3.40 10.86
N GLU A 24 -37.71 -2.70 11.99
CA GLU A 24 -37.73 -1.24 12.07
C GLU A 24 -36.96 -0.74 13.30
N TYR A 25 -36.34 0.43 13.19
CA TYR A 25 -35.62 1.10 14.28
C TYR A 25 -35.77 2.62 14.23
N VAL A 26 -35.57 3.27 15.37
CA VAL A 26 -35.14 4.67 15.46
C VAL A 26 -34.18 4.79 16.64
N ASP A 27 -32.97 5.33 16.43
CA ASP A 27 -31.89 5.39 17.42
C ASP A 27 -31.82 6.72 18.20
N HIS A 28 -32.58 7.74 17.78
CA HIS A 28 -32.61 9.08 18.39
C HIS A 28 -34.01 9.52 18.84
N ALA A 29 -34.07 10.61 19.64
CA ALA A 29 -35.31 11.32 19.92
C ALA A 29 -35.77 12.03 18.65
N ASN A 30 -37.05 11.89 18.30
CA ASN A 30 -37.56 12.22 16.96
C ASN A 30 -39.03 12.66 17.02
N ASP A 31 -39.49 13.26 15.92
CA ASP A 31 -40.87 13.63 15.64
C ASP A 31 -41.41 12.89 14.39
N LEU A 32 -40.87 11.72 14.07
CA LEU A 32 -41.28 10.93 12.90
C LEU A 32 -42.65 10.27 13.13
N ASP A 33 -43.42 10.14 12.05
CA ASP A 33 -44.67 9.37 11.99
C ASP A 33 -44.40 7.87 11.71
N GLU A 34 -43.28 7.53 11.09
CA GLU A 34 -42.89 6.16 10.71
C GLU A 34 -41.46 5.82 11.12
N CYS A 35 -41.21 4.55 11.48
CA CYS A 35 -39.88 4.08 11.84
C CYS A 35 -39.00 3.82 10.61
N MET A 36 -37.68 3.98 10.74
CA MET A 36 -36.75 3.61 9.69
C MET A 36 -36.68 2.07 9.55
N ARG A 37 -36.59 1.55 8.33
CA ARG A 37 -36.36 0.12 8.11
C ARG A 37 -34.93 -0.26 8.49
N CYS A 38 -34.76 -1.44 9.08
CA CYS A 38 -33.45 -2.02 9.31
C CYS A 38 -32.71 -2.27 7.99
N GLY A 39 -31.40 -2.02 7.97
CA GLY A 39 -30.53 -2.42 6.88
C GLY A 39 -30.33 -3.94 6.83
N SER A 40 -29.90 -4.45 5.67
CA SER A 40 -29.57 -5.86 5.44
C SER A 40 -28.11 -5.99 5.01
N CYS A 41 -27.39 -6.95 5.61
CA CYS A 41 -26.03 -7.28 5.19
C CYS A 41 -26.10 -8.28 4.02
N ASP A 42 -25.67 -7.85 2.84
CA ASP A 42 -25.74 -8.68 1.63
C ASP A 42 -24.51 -9.59 1.52
N ILE A 43 -24.76 -10.90 1.59
CA ILE A 43 -23.74 -11.94 1.47
C ILE A 43 -23.07 -11.90 0.08
N GLY A 44 -23.77 -11.41 -0.96
CA GLY A 44 -23.22 -11.18 -2.30
C GLY A 44 -22.12 -10.12 -2.35
N PHE A 45 -22.04 -9.24 -1.35
CA PHE A 45 -20.96 -8.26 -1.18
C PHE A 45 -19.96 -8.65 -0.09
N GLY A 46 -19.95 -9.92 0.33
CA GLY A 46 -19.05 -10.43 1.38
C GLY A 46 -19.37 -9.92 2.78
N LEU A 47 -20.61 -9.47 3.03
CA LEU A 47 -21.04 -8.91 4.32
C LEU A 47 -21.84 -9.93 5.15
N GLU A 48 -21.63 -9.90 6.47
CA GLU A 48 -22.44 -10.62 7.45
C GLU A 48 -22.95 -9.70 8.58
N THR A 49 -23.92 -10.19 9.36
CA THR A 49 -24.54 -9.42 10.44
C THR A 49 -23.70 -9.49 11.71
N ALA A 50 -23.03 -8.40 12.06
CA ALA A 50 -22.30 -8.25 13.33
C ALA A 50 -23.23 -7.95 14.52
N GLU A 51 -24.16 -6.99 14.33
CA GLU A 51 -25.18 -6.66 15.35
C GLU A 51 -26.57 -6.72 14.71
N LYS A 52 -27.49 -7.46 15.33
CA LYS A 52 -28.88 -7.59 14.87
C LYS A 52 -29.65 -6.29 15.12
N CYS A 53 -30.54 -5.94 14.19
CA CYS A 53 -31.42 -4.78 14.36
C CYS A 53 -32.32 -4.92 15.60
N THR A 54 -32.55 -3.81 16.28
CA THR A 54 -33.46 -3.67 17.42
C THR A 54 -34.29 -2.39 17.25
N PRO A 55 -35.41 -2.19 17.97
CA PRO A 55 -36.17 -0.95 17.87
C PRO A 55 -35.34 0.32 18.08
N THR A 56 -34.19 0.27 18.77
CA THR A 56 -33.32 1.41 19.05
C THR A 56 -31.96 1.40 18.32
N ARG A 57 -31.68 0.41 17.47
CA ARG A 57 -30.41 0.31 16.73
C ARG A 57 -30.59 -0.38 15.38
N ASN A 58 -30.00 0.18 14.33
CA ASN A 58 -29.94 -0.46 13.02
C ASN A 58 -29.15 -1.79 13.07
N THR A 59 -29.33 -2.64 12.06
CA THR A 59 -28.38 -3.70 11.72
C THR A 59 -26.99 -3.11 11.49
N LYS A 60 -25.96 -3.77 12.00
CA LYS A 60 -24.56 -3.45 11.70
C LYS A 60 -23.91 -4.61 10.97
N CYS A 61 -23.25 -4.31 9.86
CA CYS A 61 -22.55 -5.30 9.06
C CYS A 61 -21.05 -5.32 9.35
N THR A 62 -20.43 -6.47 9.12
CA THR A 62 -18.97 -6.67 9.07
C THR A 62 -18.65 -7.53 7.84
N CYS A 63 -17.37 -7.62 7.46
CA CYS A 63 -16.98 -8.59 6.43
C CYS A 63 -17.11 -10.01 6.97
N ALA A 64 -17.65 -10.89 6.15
CA ALA A 64 -17.81 -12.31 6.45
C ALA A 64 -16.47 -13.02 6.64
N GLU A 65 -16.50 -14.22 7.21
CA GLU A 65 -15.29 -15.04 7.37
C GLU A 65 -14.55 -15.25 6.03
N ASN A 66 -13.25 -14.95 6.02
CA ASN A 66 -12.39 -14.92 4.82
C ASN A 66 -12.66 -13.76 3.84
N PHE A 67 -13.28 -12.66 4.29
CA PHE A 67 -13.37 -11.40 3.56
C PHE A 67 -12.83 -10.22 4.39
N PHE A 68 -12.36 -9.17 3.72
CA PHE A 68 -11.84 -7.95 4.36
C PHE A 68 -12.20 -6.68 3.57
N CYS A 69 -12.01 -5.52 4.19
CA CYS A 69 -12.00 -4.23 3.51
C CYS A 69 -10.96 -3.30 4.15
N ASN A 70 -10.14 -2.61 3.37
CA ASN A 70 -9.10 -1.71 3.91
C ASN A 70 -9.63 -0.33 4.37
N SER A 71 -10.91 -0.25 4.75
CA SER A 71 -11.55 1.00 5.21
C SER A 71 -11.61 1.03 6.74
N SER A 72 -11.34 2.20 7.32
CA SER A 72 -11.52 2.46 8.75
C SER A 72 -12.97 2.80 9.14
N GLY A 73 -13.89 2.83 8.17
CA GLY A 73 -15.33 3.08 8.35
C GLY A 73 -16.20 1.84 8.12
N SER A 74 -17.48 2.06 7.82
CA SER A 74 -18.40 0.98 7.43
C SER A 74 -18.16 0.54 5.98
N CYS A 75 -17.94 -0.76 5.78
CA CYS A 75 -17.73 -1.32 4.44
C CYS A 75 -19.05 -1.70 3.77
N THR A 76 -19.20 -1.30 2.51
CA THR A 76 -20.34 -1.64 1.63
C THR A 76 -20.05 -2.84 0.73
N HIS A 77 -18.77 -3.19 0.58
CA HIS A 77 -18.26 -4.35 -0.14
C HIS A 77 -17.01 -4.86 0.60
N CYS A 78 -16.84 -6.17 0.64
CA CYS A 78 -15.65 -6.81 1.17
C CYS A 78 -15.03 -7.72 0.11
N ASP A 79 -13.71 -7.69 0.00
CA ASP A 79 -12.93 -8.50 -0.92
C ASP A 79 -12.51 -9.83 -0.25
N PRO A 80 -12.44 -10.96 -0.97
CA PRO A 80 -11.92 -12.21 -0.43
C PRO A 80 -10.46 -12.06 0.02
N CYS A 81 -10.12 -12.62 1.18
CA CYS A 81 -8.75 -12.63 1.70
C CYS A 81 -7.77 -13.37 0.77
N SER A 82 -6.58 -12.82 0.62
CA SER A 82 -5.44 -13.43 -0.08
C SER A 82 -4.99 -14.71 0.62
N THR A 83 -4.63 -15.71 -0.16
CA THR A 83 -4.06 -16.98 0.32
C THR A 83 -2.56 -17.05 0.00
N CYS A 84 -1.76 -17.52 0.96
CA CYS A 84 -0.31 -17.55 0.82
C CYS A 84 0.17 -18.84 0.14
N ASP A 85 0.64 -18.74 -1.12
CA ASP A 85 1.25 -19.85 -1.90
C ASP A 85 2.32 -20.64 -1.10
N SER A 86 3.06 -19.98 -0.21
CA SER A 86 4.13 -20.55 0.62
C SER A 86 3.63 -21.41 1.79
N GLY A 87 2.33 -21.33 2.09
CA GLY A 87 1.70 -21.80 3.34
C GLY A 87 2.10 -21.01 4.58
N LEU A 88 2.85 -19.91 4.45
CA LEU A 88 3.33 -19.12 5.58
C LEU A 88 2.59 -17.78 5.65
N VAL A 89 1.85 -17.59 6.74
CA VAL A 89 1.16 -16.34 7.07
C VAL A 89 2.01 -15.56 8.07
N GLU A 90 2.17 -14.26 7.85
CA GLU A 90 2.75 -13.32 8.81
C GLU A 90 1.67 -12.68 9.68
N LYS A 91 0.59 -12.20 9.05
CA LYS A 91 -0.61 -11.67 9.72
C LYS A 91 -1.84 -12.31 9.10
N GLN A 92 -2.71 -12.83 9.95
CA GLN A 92 -4.00 -13.38 9.50
C GLN A 92 -4.89 -12.27 8.98
N CYS A 93 -5.77 -12.62 8.03
CA CYS A 93 -6.82 -11.73 7.58
C CYS A 93 -7.72 -11.30 8.74
N THR A 94 -8.25 -10.08 8.68
CA THR A 94 -9.27 -9.56 9.59
C THR A 94 -10.36 -8.87 8.75
N PRO A 95 -11.56 -8.60 9.31
CA PRO A 95 -12.59 -7.87 8.56
C PRO A 95 -12.13 -6.51 8.02
N THR A 96 -11.05 -5.93 8.56
CA THR A 96 -10.49 -4.63 8.17
C THR A 96 -9.11 -4.68 7.50
N SER A 97 -8.56 -5.88 7.21
CA SER A 97 -7.22 -6.02 6.62
C SER A 97 -6.98 -7.40 5.98
N ASP A 98 -6.37 -7.43 4.80
CA ASP A 98 -5.98 -8.68 4.13
C ASP A 98 -4.95 -9.51 4.93
N THR A 99 -4.80 -10.79 4.56
CA THR A 99 -3.69 -11.66 4.95
C THR A 99 -2.36 -11.06 4.49
N VAL A 100 -1.38 -10.97 5.40
CA VAL A 100 0.01 -10.67 5.03
C VAL A 100 0.81 -11.97 4.98
N CYS A 101 1.41 -12.27 3.83
CA CYS A 101 2.13 -13.51 3.61
C CYS A 101 3.61 -13.41 3.99
N LYS A 102 4.12 -14.43 4.70
CA LYS A 102 5.53 -14.59 4.98
C LYS A 102 6.19 -15.40 3.86
N ILE A 103 7.42 -15.03 3.53
CA ILE A 103 8.18 -15.69 2.47
C ILE A 103 9.12 -16.73 3.07
N LYS A 104 9.10 -17.93 2.48
CA LYS A 104 10.21 -18.88 2.59
C LYS A 104 11.35 -18.29 1.79
N GLY A 105 12.27 -17.60 2.48
CA GLY A 105 13.52 -17.10 1.92
C GLY A 105 14.30 -18.28 1.33
N THR A 106 14.02 -18.57 0.07
CA THR A 106 14.64 -19.68 -0.64
C THR A 106 15.90 -19.09 -1.22
N ILE A 107 16.96 -19.09 -0.41
CA ILE A 107 18.28 -18.61 -0.82
C ILE A 107 18.70 -19.45 -2.04
N LEU A 108 18.39 -18.95 -3.23
CA LEU A 108 19.09 -19.31 -4.43
C LEU A 108 20.51 -18.82 -4.21
N LYS A 109 21.36 -19.72 -3.70
CA LYS A 109 22.80 -19.58 -3.73
C LYS A 109 23.27 -19.69 -5.19
N THR A 110 22.89 -18.72 -6.00
CA THR A 110 23.59 -18.39 -7.24
C THR A 110 24.92 -17.76 -6.82
N SER A 111 25.85 -18.64 -6.46
CA SER A 111 27.26 -18.30 -6.31
C SER A 111 27.80 -17.86 -7.67
N MET A 112 27.57 -16.60 -8.02
CA MET A 112 28.23 -15.95 -9.14
C MET A 112 29.69 -15.78 -8.74
N VAL A 113 30.54 -16.65 -9.29
CA VAL A 113 31.99 -16.56 -9.12
C VAL A 113 32.50 -15.44 -10.02
N GLN A 114 32.48 -14.22 -9.50
CA GLN A 114 33.09 -13.09 -10.17
C GLN A 114 34.62 -13.23 -10.05
N ARG A 115 35.32 -12.94 -11.15
CA ARG A 115 36.78 -12.92 -11.19
C ARG A 115 37.24 -11.47 -11.16
N ASP A 116 37.93 -11.08 -10.10
CA ASP A 116 38.49 -9.73 -9.99
C ASP A 116 39.63 -9.51 -11.00
N PRO A 117 40.05 -8.25 -11.26
CA PRO A 117 41.19 -7.94 -12.13
C PRO A 117 42.49 -8.67 -11.73
N ALA A 118 42.62 -9.06 -10.45
CA ALA A 118 43.73 -9.84 -9.90
C ALA A 118 43.54 -11.37 -10.01
N GLY A 119 42.47 -11.86 -10.64
CA GLY A 119 42.22 -13.29 -10.87
C GLY A 119 41.60 -14.06 -9.70
N LEU A 120 41.41 -13.42 -8.55
CA LEU A 120 40.82 -14.01 -7.34
C LEU A 120 39.32 -14.32 -7.54
N LEU A 121 38.87 -15.41 -6.92
CA LEU A 121 37.48 -15.87 -6.95
C LEU A 121 36.76 -15.38 -5.69
N PHE A 122 35.99 -14.29 -5.79
CA PHE A 122 35.16 -13.84 -4.68
C PHE A 122 33.78 -14.49 -4.73
N SER A 123 33.43 -15.20 -3.65
CA SER A 123 32.08 -15.73 -3.45
C SER A 123 31.19 -14.65 -2.82
N PHE A 124 30.63 -13.77 -3.64
CA PHE A 124 29.61 -12.82 -3.17
C PHE A 124 28.30 -13.54 -2.86
N SER A 125 28.10 -13.86 -1.57
CA SER A 125 26.81 -14.33 -1.04
C SER A 125 25.85 -13.15 -0.91
N PHE A 126 25.35 -12.67 -2.05
CA PHE A 126 24.50 -11.49 -2.13
C PHE A 126 23.11 -11.79 -1.58
N MET A 127 22.86 -11.47 -0.30
CA MET A 127 21.50 -11.39 0.21
C MET A 127 20.83 -10.19 -0.45
N LEU A 128 19.78 -10.45 -1.25
CA LEU A 128 18.87 -9.41 -1.73
C LEU A 128 18.01 -8.95 -0.54
N LEU A 129 18.62 -8.15 0.35
CA LEU A 129 17.93 -7.46 1.43
C LEU A 129 16.79 -6.61 0.88
N ASP A 130 15.76 -6.39 1.71
CA ASP A 130 14.45 -5.86 1.33
C ASP A 130 14.52 -4.44 0.73
N ILE A 131 14.81 -4.36 -0.57
CA ILE A 131 14.57 -3.18 -1.40
C ILE A 131 13.06 -2.98 -1.45
N ASP A 132 12.57 -1.82 -1.03
CA ASP A 132 11.19 -1.43 -1.34
C ASP A 132 11.03 -1.28 -2.85
N LEU A 133 10.43 -2.31 -3.47
CA LEU A 133 10.24 -2.39 -4.91
C LEU A 133 9.39 -1.22 -5.42
N SER A 134 8.53 -0.64 -4.58
CA SER A 134 7.68 0.52 -4.91
C SER A 134 8.49 1.68 -5.51
N THR A 135 9.66 1.95 -4.93
CA THR A 135 10.58 3.01 -5.38
C THR A 135 11.14 2.75 -6.78
N TYR A 136 11.15 1.50 -7.24
CA TYR A 136 11.73 1.06 -8.52
C TYR A 136 10.67 0.60 -9.55
N ILE A 137 9.38 0.56 -9.20
CA ILE A 137 8.31 0.18 -10.15
C ILE A 137 8.40 0.97 -11.47
N PRO A 138 8.59 2.31 -11.49
CA PRO A 138 8.72 3.06 -12.74
C PRO A 138 9.88 2.58 -13.63
N ASP A 139 11.03 2.28 -13.03
CA ASP A 139 12.21 1.77 -13.75
C ASP A 139 12.05 0.32 -14.24
N ILE A 140 11.28 -0.49 -13.51
CA ILE A 140 10.99 -1.89 -13.82
C ILE A 140 10.04 -1.98 -15.01
N VAL A 141 8.96 -1.18 -15.02
CA VAL A 141 7.97 -1.24 -16.11
C VAL A 141 8.54 -0.77 -17.45
N VAL A 142 9.64 -0.02 -17.48
CA VAL A 142 10.35 0.34 -18.72
C VAL A 142 10.91 -0.90 -19.43
N GLU A 143 11.33 -1.93 -18.68
CA GLU A 143 11.88 -3.17 -19.26
C GLU A 143 10.82 -4.18 -19.70
N MET A 144 9.54 -3.84 -19.56
CA MET A 144 8.41 -4.71 -19.91
C MET A 144 7.40 -4.01 -20.83
N THR A 145 6.87 -4.76 -21.79
CA THR A 145 5.68 -4.36 -22.55
C THR A 145 4.41 -4.46 -21.70
N LEU A 146 3.35 -3.75 -22.10
CA LEU A 146 2.05 -3.84 -21.41
C LEU A 146 1.50 -5.28 -21.42
N GLN A 147 1.73 -6.05 -22.48
CA GLN A 147 1.29 -7.45 -22.55
C GLN A 147 2.06 -8.36 -21.60
N GLU A 148 3.36 -8.13 -21.41
CA GLU A 148 4.16 -8.85 -20.42
C GLU A 148 3.72 -8.51 -18.99
N VAL A 149 3.44 -7.23 -18.70
CA VAL A 149 2.90 -6.82 -17.40
C VAL A 149 1.53 -7.45 -17.15
N LYS A 150 0.61 -7.42 -18.13
CA LYS A 150 -0.70 -8.08 -18.02
C LYS A 150 -0.57 -9.59 -17.81
N ALA A 151 0.29 -10.28 -18.56
CA ALA A 151 0.53 -11.71 -18.40
C ALA A 151 1.16 -12.04 -17.03
N PHE A 152 2.05 -11.19 -16.53
CA PHE A 152 2.64 -11.29 -15.20
C PHE A 152 1.58 -11.16 -14.09
N VAL A 153 0.81 -10.08 -14.05
CA VAL A 153 -0.18 -9.86 -12.96
C VAL A 153 -1.28 -10.93 -12.96
N ARG A 154 -1.69 -11.41 -14.14
CA ARG A 154 -2.63 -12.54 -14.29
C ARG A 154 -2.07 -13.85 -13.74
N ASN A 155 -0.82 -14.16 -14.07
CA ASN A 155 -0.11 -15.32 -13.51
C ASN A 155 0.06 -15.19 -11.99
N ARG A 156 0.13 -13.96 -11.46
CA ARG A 156 0.15 -13.64 -10.02
C ARG A 156 -1.24 -13.43 -9.40
N LYS A 157 -2.32 -13.84 -10.08
CA LYS A 157 -3.70 -13.86 -9.57
C LYS A 157 -4.32 -12.49 -9.22
N VAL A 158 -3.83 -11.39 -9.80
CA VAL A 158 -4.57 -10.11 -9.76
C VAL A 158 -5.92 -10.31 -10.49
N PRO A 159 -7.07 -9.95 -9.89
CA PRO A 159 -8.38 -10.18 -10.50
C PRO A 159 -8.58 -9.41 -11.81
N GLU A 160 -9.15 -10.05 -12.84
CA GLU A 160 -9.46 -9.36 -14.12
C GLU A 160 -10.32 -8.08 -13.95
N PRO A 161 -11.32 -7.99 -13.05
CA PRO A 161 -12.05 -6.74 -12.83
C PRO A 161 -11.15 -5.57 -12.42
N VAL A 162 -10.09 -5.83 -11.65
CA VAL A 162 -9.10 -4.83 -11.22
C VAL A 162 -8.19 -4.44 -12.38
N ILE A 163 -7.73 -5.43 -13.17
CA ILE A 163 -6.96 -5.20 -14.39
C ILE A 163 -7.74 -4.31 -15.37
N ASP A 164 -9.00 -4.66 -15.64
CA ASP A 164 -9.86 -3.92 -16.55
C ASP A 164 -10.21 -2.52 -16.04
N GLN A 165 -10.35 -2.34 -14.73
CA GLN A 165 -10.55 -1.01 -14.13
C GLN A 165 -9.32 -0.13 -14.31
N ILE A 166 -8.12 -0.63 -13.97
CA ILE A 166 -6.86 0.09 -14.15
C ILE A 166 -6.64 0.50 -15.62
N LEU A 167 -6.98 -0.38 -16.57
CA LEU A 167 -6.85 -0.10 -18.00
C LEU A 167 -7.85 0.94 -18.50
N ARG A 168 -9.08 0.97 -17.97
CA ARG A 168 -10.07 2.01 -18.29
C ARG A 168 -9.65 3.37 -17.75
N ASP A 169 -9.27 3.43 -16.47
CA ASP A 169 -8.97 4.70 -15.78
C ASP A 169 -7.73 5.39 -16.36
N ASN A 170 -6.80 4.61 -16.91
CA ASN A 170 -5.52 5.10 -17.46
C ASN A 170 -5.45 4.88 -18.98
N ALA A 171 -6.58 4.88 -19.70
CA ALA A 171 -6.66 4.50 -21.12
C ALA A 171 -5.66 5.20 -22.05
N ASN A 172 -5.30 6.46 -21.75
CA ASN A 172 -4.39 7.28 -22.57
C ASN A 172 -2.91 7.14 -22.19
N ASP A 173 -2.57 6.52 -21.06
CA ASP A 173 -1.19 6.40 -20.59
C ASP A 173 -0.80 4.92 -20.35
N THR A 174 -0.09 4.36 -21.33
CA THR A 174 0.42 2.98 -21.27
C THR A 174 1.52 2.79 -20.22
N SER A 175 2.23 3.85 -19.83
CA SER A 175 3.22 3.78 -18.74
C SER A 175 2.52 3.70 -17.40
N GLU A 176 1.55 4.58 -17.15
CA GLU A 176 0.77 4.59 -15.90
C GLU A 176 -0.06 3.31 -15.74
N GLN A 177 -0.64 2.77 -16.82
CA GLN A 177 -1.24 1.42 -16.82
C GLN A 177 -0.29 0.36 -16.28
N LYS A 178 0.96 0.31 -16.79
CA LYS A 178 1.95 -0.66 -16.31
C LYS A 178 2.32 -0.42 -14.85
N ILE A 179 2.51 0.84 -14.45
CA ILE A 179 2.84 1.22 -13.07
C ILE A 179 1.73 0.77 -12.12
N LYS A 180 0.47 1.09 -12.41
CA LYS A 180 -0.68 0.73 -11.57
C LYS A 180 -0.89 -0.77 -11.46
N LEU A 181 -0.73 -1.52 -12.56
CA LEU A 181 -0.79 -2.98 -12.53
C LEU A 181 0.31 -3.60 -11.65
N LEU A 182 1.54 -3.09 -11.71
CA LEU A 182 2.62 -3.55 -10.83
C LEU A 182 2.45 -3.07 -9.38
N GLN A 183 1.90 -1.88 -9.14
CA GLN A 183 1.60 -1.35 -7.81
C GLN A 183 0.52 -2.20 -7.09
N ASP A 184 -0.59 -2.51 -7.76
CA ASP A 184 -1.65 -3.36 -7.20
C ASP A 184 -1.11 -4.78 -6.88
N TRP A 185 -0.32 -5.37 -7.80
CA TRP A 185 0.37 -6.64 -7.53
C TRP A 185 1.30 -6.56 -6.30
N HIS A 186 2.11 -5.50 -6.18
CA HIS A 186 3.05 -5.32 -5.08
C HIS A 186 2.33 -5.15 -3.74
N GLN A 187 1.24 -4.38 -3.71
CA GLN A 187 0.42 -4.16 -2.50
C GLN A 187 -0.22 -5.45 -2.00
N ARG A 188 -0.70 -6.32 -2.90
CA ARG A 188 -1.33 -7.62 -2.54
C ARG A 188 -0.33 -8.66 -2.01
N HIS A 189 0.91 -8.66 -2.48
CA HIS A 189 1.89 -9.69 -2.11
C HIS A 189 2.79 -9.33 -0.93
N GLY A 190 2.93 -8.04 -0.59
CA GLY A 190 3.83 -7.56 0.45
C GLY A 190 5.23 -7.23 -0.07
N ILE A 191 5.96 -6.45 0.74
CA ILE A 191 7.23 -5.80 0.37
C ILE A 191 8.39 -6.80 0.29
N ASN A 192 8.49 -7.68 1.28
CA ASN A 192 9.58 -8.64 1.40
C ASN A 192 9.59 -9.57 0.17
N GLY A 193 10.76 -9.96 -0.33
CA GLY A 193 10.91 -10.94 -1.42
C GLY A 193 10.15 -10.66 -2.74
N ALA A 194 9.58 -9.46 -2.92
CA ALA A 194 8.87 -9.09 -4.14
C ALA A 194 9.79 -9.14 -5.37
N SER A 195 11.04 -8.71 -5.22
CA SER A 195 12.11 -8.80 -6.23
C SER A 195 12.36 -10.24 -6.71
N GLU A 196 12.50 -11.20 -5.79
CA GLU A 196 12.68 -12.62 -6.13
C GLU A 196 11.45 -13.18 -6.84
N THR A 197 10.26 -12.82 -6.36
CA THR A 197 8.97 -13.25 -6.90
C THR A 197 8.75 -12.73 -8.31
N LEU A 198 9.09 -11.46 -8.57
CA LEU A 198 9.08 -10.82 -9.87
C LEU A 198 10.00 -11.57 -10.83
N ILE A 199 11.31 -11.59 -10.54
CA ILE A 199 12.34 -12.20 -11.40
C ILE A 199 12.02 -13.69 -11.68
N GLY A 200 11.66 -14.45 -10.65
CA GLY A 200 11.31 -15.87 -10.76
C GLY A 200 10.05 -16.12 -11.59
N SER A 201 9.03 -15.25 -11.50
CA SER A 201 7.80 -15.38 -12.29
C SER A 201 8.02 -14.95 -13.74
N LEU A 202 8.79 -13.89 -14.00
CA LEU A 202 9.19 -13.48 -15.35
C LEU A 202 9.95 -14.59 -16.08
N ARG A 203 10.91 -15.25 -15.40
CA ARG A 203 11.62 -16.43 -15.95
C ARG A 203 10.68 -17.60 -16.24
N LYS A 204 9.71 -17.90 -15.36
CA LYS A 204 8.67 -18.93 -15.62
C LYS A 204 7.78 -18.59 -16.83
N LEU A 205 7.49 -17.31 -17.04
CA LEU A 205 6.75 -16.79 -18.20
C LEU A 205 7.62 -16.63 -19.47
N LYS A 206 8.87 -17.10 -19.45
CA LYS A 206 9.86 -16.99 -20.54
C LYS A 206 10.27 -15.56 -20.89
N MET A 207 9.97 -14.58 -20.04
CA MET A 207 10.35 -13.16 -20.16
C MET A 207 11.79 -12.93 -19.65
N CYS A 208 12.73 -13.81 -20.04
CA CYS A 208 14.06 -13.85 -19.46
C CYS A 208 14.84 -12.55 -19.66
N SER A 209 14.76 -11.92 -20.84
CA SER A 209 15.48 -10.66 -21.10
C SER A 209 15.01 -9.52 -20.18
N ALA A 210 13.69 -9.39 -19.94
CA ALA A 210 13.17 -8.43 -18.98
C ALA A 210 13.64 -8.77 -17.56
N ALA A 211 13.55 -10.03 -17.16
CA ALA A 211 13.98 -10.51 -15.84
C ALA A 211 15.47 -10.20 -15.56
N ASP A 212 16.35 -10.45 -16.53
CA ASP A 212 17.79 -10.25 -16.39
C ASP A 212 18.15 -8.75 -16.29
N LYS A 213 17.51 -7.88 -17.09
CA LYS A 213 17.68 -6.43 -16.98
C LYS A 213 17.16 -5.85 -15.66
N ILE A 214 16.00 -6.33 -15.20
CA ILE A 214 15.42 -5.95 -13.90
C ILE A 214 16.35 -6.40 -12.76
N GLU A 215 16.88 -7.63 -12.82
CA GLU A 215 17.85 -8.13 -11.84
C GLU A 215 19.13 -7.28 -11.81
N ILE A 216 19.63 -6.82 -12.96
CA ILE A 216 20.78 -5.90 -13.05
C ILE A 216 20.44 -4.54 -12.40
N LYS A 217 19.29 -3.93 -12.72
CA LYS A 217 18.86 -2.64 -12.12
C LYS A 217 18.76 -2.73 -10.59
N LEU A 218 18.15 -3.80 -10.08
CA LEU A 218 17.99 -4.01 -8.64
C LEU A 218 19.33 -4.24 -7.94
N LYS A 219 20.24 -5.05 -8.50
CA LYS A 219 21.61 -5.20 -7.97
C LYS A 219 22.37 -3.87 -7.94
N ALA A 220 22.27 -3.07 -9.00
CA ALA A 220 22.87 -1.73 -9.07
C ALA A 220 22.23 -0.73 -8.10
N ALA A 221 20.99 -0.94 -7.67
CA ALA A 221 20.36 -0.16 -6.60
C ALA A 221 20.94 -0.51 -5.21
N VAL A 222 21.13 -1.80 -4.92
CA VAL A 222 21.73 -2.26 -3.64
C VAL A 222 23.19 -1.81 -3.50
N ALA A 223 23.99 -1.87 -4.58
CA ALA A 223 25.37 -1.40 -4.54
C ALA A 223 25.46 0.08 -4.12
N ARG A 224 24.63 0.94 -4.74
CA ARG A 224 24.56 2.38 -4.42
C ARG A 224 24.11 2.66 -2.99
N SER A 225 23.18 1.88 -2.42
CA SER A 225 22.77 2.09 -1.02
C SER A 225 23.82 1.61 -0.01
N GLN A 226 24.67 0.64 -0.38
CA GLN A 226 25.78 0.18 0.46
C GLN A 226 26.96 1.17 0.49
N GLU A 227 27.26 1.84 -0.63
CA GLU A 227 28.33 2.86 -0.70
C GLU A 227 28.04 4.08 0.19
N VAL A 228 26.79 4.55 0.24
CA VAL A 228 26.37 5.66 1.11
C VAL A 228 26.56 5.33 2.61
N GLY A 229 26.49 4.05 2.99
CA GLY A 229 26.72 3.58 4.36
C GLY A 229 28.20 3.54 4.79
N GLN A 230 29.16 3.62 3.86
CA GLN A 230 30.59 3.49 4.16
C GLN A 230 31.34 4.83 4.25
N SER A 231 30.67 5.96 3.94
CA SER A 231 31.26 7.31 4.04
C SER A 231 31.44 7.82 5.49
N TYR A 232 30.93 7.10 6.49
CA TYR A 232 30.97 7.49 7.91
C TYR A 232 31.55 6.38 8.79
N ASN A 233 32.83 6.01 8.61
CA ASN A 233 33.69 5.40 9.65
C ASN A 233 35.16 5.20 9.19
N ALA A 234 35.91 6.30 9.06
CA ALA A 234 37.39 6.40 9.01
C ALA A 234 37.75 7.88 8.80
N ASN A 235 38.51 8.59 9.63
CA ASN A 235 39.33 8.22 10.79
C ASN A 235 39.26 9.32 11.87
N ASN A 236 39.38 8.95 13.14
CA ASN A 236 39.90 9.83 14.17
C ASN A 236 41.14 9.19 14.78
N GLU A 237 42.32 9.69 14.42
CA GLU A 237 43.52 9.54 15.25
C GLU A 237 44.47 10.74 15.02
N GLN A 238 44.19 11.80 15.77
CA GLN A 238 45.10 12.81 16.33
C GLN A 238 46.49 13.02 15.69
N SER A 239 46.70 14.22 15.11
CA SER A 239 47.89 15.02 15.44
C SER A 239 47.74 16.53 15.15
N THR A 240 47.77 17.29 16.25
CA THR A 240 48.56 18.53 16.45
C THR A 240 48.41 19.75 15.52
N THR A 241 47.95 20.83 16.16
CA THR A 241 48.45 22.21 16.04
C THR A 241 47.92 23.09 14.91
N CYS A 242 47.17 24.13 15.30
CA CYS A 242 46.94 25.32 14.49
C CYS A 242 47.99 26.39 14.82
N THR A 243 48.74 26.86 13.82
CA THR A 243 49.42 28.17 13.85
C THR A 243 49.28 28.86 12.48
N GLN A 244 49.39 30.18 12.48
CA GLN A 244 48.97 31.09 11.41
C GLN A 244 49.96 31.17 10.24
N GLU A 245 49.47 31.51 9.04
CA GLU A 245 49.76 32.75 8.28
C GLU A 245 49.01 32.72 6.93
N SER A 246 48.16 33.71 6.62
CA SER A 246 48.43 34.93 5.83
C SER A 246 48.52 34.69 4.30
N GLY A 247 47.73 35.43 3.52
CA GLY A 247 47.71 35.31 2.05
C GLY A 247 46.41 35.83 1.40
N ASN A 248 46.33 37.14 1.20
CA ASN A 248 45.12 37.86 0.75
C ASN A 248 44.96 37.87 -0.79
N SER A 249 43.73 37.91 -1.33
CA SER A 249 43.38 38.79 -2.49
C SER A 249 41.86 38.88 -2.73
N HIS A 250 41.45 40.01 -3.33
CA HIS A 250 40.09 40.57 -3.33
C HIS A 250 39.26 40.29 -4.60
N LEU A 251 37.92 40.41 -4.47
CA LEU A 251 37.00 41.39 -5.13
C LEU A 251 35.57 40.81 -4.99
N HIS A 252 34.64 41.29 -4.14
CA HIS A 252 33.97 42.59 -3.97
C HIS A 252 33.02 43.04 -5.10
N ASN A 253 31.73 43.18 -4.71
CA ASN A 253 30.60 44.02 -5.19
C ASN A 253 29.28 43.21 -5.05
N ALA A 254 28.07 43.74 -4.82
CA ALA A 254 27.52 44.94 -4.15
C ALA A 254 25.97 44.77 -4.16
N GLU A 255 25.12 45.16 -3.19
CA GLU A 255 25.30 45.69 -1.83
C GLU A 255 24.05 45.34 -0.95
N LEU A 256 23.73 46.09 0.12
CA LEU A 256 22.55 45.91 0.98
C LEU A 256 21.85 47.25 1.29
N GLY A 257 20.52 47.28 1.36
CA GLY A 257 19.72 48.39 1.93
C GLY A 257 18.21 48.13 1.83
N LYS A 258 17.59 47.44 2.81
CA LYS A 258 17.06 47.91 4.12
C LYS A 258 15.71 48.64 4.06
N ASN A 259 14.69 47.95 4.62
CA ASN A 259 13.54 48.46 5.40
C ASN A 259 12.53 49.42 4.72
N CYS A 260 11.25 49.51 5.11
CA CYS A 260 10.55 48.95 6.28
C CYS A 260 9.05 48.64 6.02
N SER A 261 8.39 48.06 7.03
CA SER A 261 7.01 47.52 7.09
C SER A 261 5.84 48.52 7.00
N SER A 262 4.74 48.10 6.34
CA SER A 262 3.35 48.03 6.88
C SER A 262 2.40 47.53 5.77
N SER A 263 1.69 46.39 5.91
CA SER A 263 0.43 46.18 6.66
C SER A 263 -0.75 47.03 6.18
N LEU A 264 -1.79 46.37 5.62
CA LEU A 264 -3.21 46.67 5.86
C LEU A 264 -4.10 45.50 5.39
N GLU A 265 -5.18 45.22 6.13
CA GLU A 265 -6.27 44.29 5.80
C GLU A 265 -7.49 45.03 5.21
N GLU A 266 -8.58 44.28 4.99
CA GLU A 266 -9.95 44.69 4.60
C GLU A 266 -10.11 45.06 3.10
N THR A 267 -11.17 44.62 2.42
CA THR A 267 -12.51 44.20 2.89
C THR A 267 -13.01 42.92 2.21
#